data_AF-A0A349K3Y7-F1
#
_entry.id   AF-A0A349K3Y7-F1
#
_cell.length_a   1.000
_cell.length_b   1.000
_cell.length_c   1.000
_cell.angle_alpha   90.00
_cell.angle_beta   90.00
_cell.angle_gamma   90.00
#
_symmetry.space_group_name_H-M   'P 1'
#
loop_
_entity.id
_entity.type
_entity.pdbx_description
1 polymer ?
#
loop_
_entity_poly.entity_id
_entity_poly.type
_entity_poly.pdbx_seq_one_letter_code
_entity_poly.pdbx_strand_id
1 'polypeptide(L)'
;MVPAIALIISALALGIAVCAGCPPVPAESSPVPPARVPGSPTSKIAPPKSEEQATTPFLVGVGKHDVTGPALDCTFMGYARPTQRGDGIHMRLWARAFLIFSPSQSKRVVIVSADLEMISQAVKQAVVARLQEQFGALYDHRNVLLTATHTHSGPGGYSHYFLYNAVSGGFDQENFKVVVDGIVAAILQAHRTLQPGSIKIAEGELIDASLNRS
;
A
#
# COMPACT_ATOMS: atom_id res chain seq x y z
N MET A 1 35.22 46.26 -26.14
CA MET A 1 35.73 45.49 -27.29
C MET A 1 35.59 44.02 -26.96
N VAL A 2 34.70 43.33 -27.68
CA VAL A 2 34.39 41.91 -27.52
C VAL A 2 35.27 41.09 -28.48
N PRO A 3 35.77 39.93 -28.05
CA PRO A 3 35.75 38.75 -28.93
C PRO A 3 35.13 37.57 -28.14
N ALA A 4 33.98 36.98 -28.52
CA ALA A 4 33.71 36.16 -29.70
C ALA A 4 34.64 34.93 -29.81
N ILE A 5 34.43 33.88 -28.99
CA ILE A 5 34.93 32.52 -29.27
C ILE A 5 33.88 31.45 -28.88
N ALA A 6 33.30 30.89 -29.95
CA ALA A 6 32.84 29.51 -30.18
C ALA A 6 31.97 28.78 -29.13
N LEU A 7 30.66 28.72 -29.45
CA LEU A 7 29.75 27.63 -29.08
C LEU A 7 30.24 26.31 -29.74
N ILE A 8 30.49 25.27 -28.93
CA ILE A 8 30.60 23.89 -29.41
C ILE A 8 29.23 23.22 -29.18
N ILE A 9 28.45 23.14 -30.25
CA ILE A 9 27.22 22.34 -30.31
C ILE A 9 27.64 20.93 -30.74
N SER A 10 27.74 20.00 -29.79
CA SER A 10 27.87 18.58 -30.10
C SER A 10 26.48 17.98 -30.26
N ALA A 11 26.05 17.83 -31.51
CA ALA A 11 24.86 17.10 -31.89
C ALA A 11 25.08 15.60 -31.64
N LEU A 12 24.44 15.03 -30.61
CA LEU A 12 24.32 13.59 -30.47
C LEU A 12 23.06 13.15 -31.21
N ALA A 13 23.26 12.46 -32.33
CA ALA A 13 22.22 12.00 -33.23
C ALA A 13 21.28 11.00 -32.53
N LEU A 14 19.99 11.30 -32.63
CA LEU A 14 18.86 10.50 -32.24
C LEU A 14 18.69 9.34 -33.23
N GLY A 15 19.04 8.12 -32.83
CA GLY A 15 18.74 6.91 -33.58
C GLY A 15 17.27 6.54 -33.48
N ILE A 16 16.42 7.10 -34.33
CA ILE A 16 15.04 6.64 -34.52
C ILE A 16 15.08 5.40 -35.42
N ALA A 17 14.99 4.22 -34.81
CA ALA A 17 14.67 3.00 -35.55
C ALA A 17 13.16 2.99 -35.85
N VAL A 18 12.79 3.35 -37.07
CA VAL A 18 11.45 3.14 -37.62
C VAL A 18 11.33 1.66 -38.02
N CYS A 19 10.67 0.85 -37.19
CA CYS A 19 10.18 -0.45 -37.62
C CYS A 19 8.85 -0.26 -38.35
N ALA A 20 8.91 -0.26 -39.68
CA ALA A 20 7.73 -0.34 -40.54
C ALA A 20 7.18 -1.79 -40.55
N GLY A 21 5.87 -1.92 -40.35
CA GLY A 21 5.07 -3.02 -40.89
C GLY A 21 4.87 -4.25 -39.99
N CYS A 22 3.84 -4.21 -39.14
CA CYS A 22 3.15 -5.44 -38.73
C CYS A 22 1.72 -5.37 -39.32
N PRO A 23 1.30 -6.33 -40.16
CA PRO A 23 -0.06 -6.36 -40.68
C PRO A 23 -1.07 -6.66 -39.54
N PRO A 24 -2.33 -6.21 -39.67
CA PRO A 24 -3.36 -6.48 -38.67
C PRO A 24 -3.69 -7.99 -38.63
N VAL A 25 -3.68 -8.55 -37.42
CA VAL A 25 -4.11 -9.92 -37.15
C VAL A 25 -5.65 -9.98 -37.22
N PRO A 26 -6.27 -10.95 -37.91
CA PRO A 26 -7.72 -11.08 -37.95
C PRO A 26 -8.26 -11.42 -36.55
N ALA A 27 -9.40 -10.83 -36.19
CA ALA A 27 -10.14 -11.20 -34.98
C ALA A 27 -10.76 -12.59 -35.17
N GLU A 28 -10.12 -13.61 -34.61
CA GLU A 28 -10.70 -14.95 -34.52
C GLU A 28 -11.49 -15.07 -33.21
N SER A 29 -12.82 -14.97 -33.33
CA SER A 29 -13.77 -15.17 -32.24
C SER A 29 -14.09 -16.65 -32.10
N SER A 30 -13.34 -17.36 -31.27
CA SER A 30 -13.76 -18.66 -30.74
C SER A 30 -13.60 -18.66 -29.22
N PRO A 31 -14.64 -19.01 -28.44
CA PRO A 31 -14.52 -19.09 -26.99
C PRO A 31 -13.63 -20.27 -26.62
N VAL A 32 -12.50 -19.97 -25.96
CA VAL A 32 -11.65 -20.99 -25.34
C VAL A 32 -12.40 -21.53 -24.11
N PRO A 33 -12.68 -22.84 -24.02
CA PRO A 33 -13.30 -23.41 -22.84
C PRO A 33 -12.38 -23.25 -21.62
N PRO A 34 -12.91 -23.04 -20.40
CA PRO A 34 -12.09 -22.86 -19.22
C PRO A 34 -11.21 -24.09 -18.99
N ALA A 35 -9.93 -23.84 -18.74
CA ALA A 35 -8.99 -24.90 -18.37
C ALA A 35 -9.45 -25.55 -17.05
N ARG A 36 -9.66 -26.87 -17.07
CA ARG A 36 -9.99 -27.65 -15.89
C ARG A 36 -8.76 -27.73 -14.99
N VAL A 37 -8.73 -26.95 -13.92
CA VAL A 37 -7.68 -27.07 -12.88
C VAL A 37 -7.90 -28.39 -12.13
N PRO A 38 -6.93 -29.31 -12.08
CA PRO A 38 -7.03 -30.50 -11.22
C PRO A 38 -7.14 -30.05 -9.75
N GLY A 39 -8.08 -30.64 -9.02
CA GLY A 39 -8.35 -30.29 -7.63
C GLY A 39 -7.09 -30.35 -6.76
N SER A 40 -6.80 -29.25 -6.08
CA SER A 40 -5.77 -29.21 -5.03
C SER A 40 -6.21 -30.08 -3.85
N PRO A 41 -5.31 -30.91 -3.25
CA PRO A 41 -5.64 -31.68 -2.06
C PRO A 41 -5.93 -30.75 -0.89
N THR A 42 -7.18 -30.74 -0.44
CA THR A 42 -7.61 -30.04 0.78
C THR A 42 -7.06 -30.76 2.00
N SER A 43 -5.89 -30.35 2.46
CA SER A 43 -5.40 -30.73 3.79
C SER A 43 -6.28 -30.06 4.83
N LYS A 44 -7.24 -30.82 5.39
CA LYS A 44 -8.07 -30.38 6.51
C LYS A 44 -7.19 -30.26 7.75
N ILE A 45 -6.63 -29.08 7.99
CA ILE A 45 -6.05 -28.76 9.29
C ILE A 45 -7.22 -28.68 10.28
N ALA A 46 -7.31 -29.65 11.17
CA ALA A 46 -8.30 -29.64 12.25
C ALA A 46 -8.02 -28.43 13.18
N PRO A 47 -9.05 -27.69 13.61
CA PRO A 47 -8.85 -26.61 14.57
C PRO A 47 -8.29 -27.20 15.89
N PRO A 48 -7.40 -26.49 16.59
CA PRO A 48 -6.91 -26.91 17.89
C PRO A 48 -8.10 -27.04 18.87
N LYS A 49 -8.10 -28.12 19.66
CA LYS A 49 -9.09 -28.36 20.70
C LYS A 49 -9.07 -27.20 21.70
N SER A 50 -10.21 -26.54 21.89
CA SER A 50 -10.37 -25.45 22.84
C SER A 50 -10.44 -26.00 24.26
N GLU A 51 -9.40 -25.77 25.06
CA GLU A 51 -9.52 -25.78 26.52
C GLU A 51 -10.35 -24.54 26.92
N GLU A 52 -11.42 -24.79 27.66
CA GLU A 52 -12.35 -23.77 28.14
C GLU A 52 -11.73 -22.96 29.28
N GLN A 53 -10.85 -22.04 28.92
CA GLN A 53 -10.44 -20.95 29.81
C GLN A 53 -11.54 -19.89 29.81
N ALA A 54 -11.91 -19.40 30.99
CA ALA A 54 -12.80 -18.25 31.16
C ALA A 54 -12.33 -17.12 30.25
N THR A 55 -13.03 -16.93 29.13
CA THR A 55 -12.57 -16.11 28.02
C THR A 55 -12.82 -14.66 28.38
N THR A 56 -11.82 -14.02 28.99
CA THR A 56 -11.82 -12.56 29.05
C THR A 56 -11.91 -12.06 27.61
N PRO A 57 -12.97 -11.32 27.23
CA PRO A 57 -13.19 -10.94 25.85
C PRO A 57 -12.01 -10.11 25.36
N PHE A 58 -11.68 -10.25 24.07
CA PHE A 58 -10.74 -9.32 23.44
C PHE A 58 -11.30 -7.90 23.54
N LEU A 59 -10.43 -6.92 23.68
CA LEU A 59 -10.79 -5.53 23.40
C LEU A 59 -10.41 -5.24 21.96
N VAL A 60 -11.35 -4.70 21.20
CA VAL A 60 -11.18 -4.33 19.80
C VAL A 60 -11.40 -2.84 19.67
N GLY A 61 -10.50 -2.18 18.92
CA GLY A 61 -10.57 -0.77 18.61
C GLY A 61 -10.43 -0.55 17.11
N VAL A 62 -11.14 0.43 16.58
CA VAL A 62 -11.12 0.78 15.15
C VAL A 62 -10.86 2.26 14.96
N GLY A 63 -10.09 2.57 13.92
CA GLY A 63 -9.77 3.95 13.56
C GLY A 63 -9.65 4.11 12.06
N LYS A 64 -9.99 5.30 11.55
CA LYS A 64 -9.90 5.65 10.14
C LYS A 64 -9.46 7.11 10.03
N HIS A 65 -8.40 7.35 9.28
CA HIS A 65 -7.90 8.71 9.06
C HIS A 65 -7.44 8.92 7.62
N ASP A 66 -7.52 10.17 7.15
CA ASP A 66 -7.09 10.58 5.82
C ASP A 66 -5.56 10.44 5.68
N VAL A 67 -5.12 9.89 4.54
CA VAL A 67 -3.72 9.79 4.10
C VAL A 67 -3.53 10.35 2.68
N THR A 68 -4.49 11.17 2.21
CA THR A 68 -4.46 11.78 0.88
C THR A 68 -3.39 12.86 0.82
N GLY A 69 -2.33 12.59 0.07
CA GLY A 69 -1.26 13.54 -0.23
C GLY A 69 -1.65 14.63 -1.23
N PRO A 70 -0.67 15.25 -1.92
CA PRO A 70 -0.93 16.27 -2.92
C PRO A 70 -1.83 15.72 -4.03
N ALA A 71 -2.75 16.57 -4.51
CA ALA A 71 -3.76 16.18 -5.50
C ALA A 71 -3.47 16.69 -6.92
N LEU A 72 -2.63 17.72 -7.03
CA LEU A 72 -2.30 18.37 -8.29
C LEU A 72 -0.80 18.29 -8.52
N ASP A 73 -0.41 18.00 -9.76
CA ASP A 73 0.97 17.99 -10.23
C ASP A 73 1.91 17.06 -9.43
N CYS A 74 1.34 16.01 -8.84
CA CYS A 74 2.08 14.93 -8.20
C CYS A 74 2.15 13.71 -9.12
N THR A 75 3.29 13.04 -9.22
CA THR A 75 3.35 11.77 -9.95
C THR A 75 2.70 10.67 -9.12
N PHE A 76 1.83 9.87 -9.75
CA PHE A 76 1.22 8.73 -9.08
C PHE A 76 2.20 7.55 -9.00
N MET A 77 2.18 6.86 -7.86
CA MET A 77 3.00 5.69 -7.57
C MET A 77 2.40 4.44 -8.24
N GLY A 78 3.25 3.53 -8.73
CA GLY A 78 2.85 2.19 -9.18
C GLY A 78 3.15 1.90 -10.65
N TYR A 79 2.64 2.70 -11.59
CA TYR A 79 2.85 2.41 -13.03
C TYR A 79 4.21 2.83 -13.59
N ALA A 80 5.04 3.52 -12.80
CA ALA A 80 6.33 4.04 -13.25
C ALA A 80 6.23 4.92 -14.52
N ARG A 81 5.16 5.72 -14.64
CA ARG A 81 4.91 6.61 -15.78
C ARG A 81 5.04 8.08 -15.35
N PRO A 82 6.09 8.82 -15.76
CA PRO A 82 6.27 10.22 -15.38
C PRO A 82 5.12 11.14 -15.82
N THR A 83 4.41 10.77 -16.90
CA THR A 83 3.25 11.50 -17.42
C THR A 83 1.95 11.22 -16.67
N GLN A 84 1.92 10.23 -15.77
CA GLN A 84 0.75 9.99 -14.91
C GLN A 84 0.81 10.92 -13.70
N ARG A 85 0.21 12.10 -13.85
CA ARG A 85 0.19 13.15 -12.82
C ARG A 85 -1.23 13.37 -12.31
N GLY A 86 -1.35 13.68 -11.02
CA GLY A 86 -2.61 14.04 -10.39
C GLY A 86 -3.13 15.38 -10.92
N ASP A 87 -4.42 15.42 -11.25
CA ASP A 87 -5.17 16.62 -11.64
C ASP A 87 -6.47 16.76 -10.82
N GLY A 88 -6.44 16.27 -9.59
CA GLY A 88 -7.59 16.29 -8.69
C GLY A 88 -7.78 15.00 -7.90
N ILE A 89 -8.96 14.92 -7.26
CA ILE A 89 -9.33 13.82 -6.35
C ILE A 89 -10.64 13.22 -6.83
N HIS A 90 -10.62 11.93 -7.17
CA HIS A 90 -11.86 11.17 -7.35
C HIS A 90 -12.43 10.73 -5.99
N MET A 91 -11.61 10.09 -5.16
CA MET A 91 -11.90 9.74 -3.77
C MET A 91 -10.67 9.98 -2.90
N ARG A 92 -10.90 10.27 -1.61
CA ARG A 92 -9.84 10.34 -0.59
C ARG A 92 -9.24 8.95 -0.33
N LEU A 93 -7.97 8.94 0.08
CA LEU A 93 -7.22 7.78 0.54
C LEU A 93 -7.27 7.69 2.06
N TRP A 94 -7.46 6.49 2.61
CA TRP A 94 -7.62 6.29 4.05
C TRP A 94 -6.68 5.24 4.62
N ALA A 95 -6.16 5.50 5.81
CA ALA A 95 -5.62 4.47 6.69
C ALA A 95 -6.74 3.94 7.60
N ARG A 96 -6.93 2.62 7.63
CA ARG A 96 -7.90 1.93 8.50
C ARG A 96 -7.15 1.03 9.46
N ALA A 97 -7.21 1.36 10.75
CA ALA A 97 -6.52 0.65 11.82
C ALA A 97 -7.49 -0.23 12.62
N PHE A 98 -7.07 -1.47 12.86
CA PHE A 98 -7.77 -2.46 13.67
C PHE A 98 -6.83 -2.88 14.80
N LEU A 99 -7.16 -2.48 16.02
CA LEU A 99 -6.41 -2.83 17.21
C LEU A 99 -7.11 -3.97 17.93
N ILE A 100 -6.34 -5.00 18.28
CA ILE A 100 -6.81 -6.13 19.07
C ILE A 100 -5.93 -6.23 20.31
N PHE A 101 -6.55 -6.23 21.49
CA PHE A 101 -5.90 -6.42 22.78
C PHE A 101 -6.50 -7.63 23.48
N SER A 102 -5.63 -8.51 23.98
CA SER A 102 -5.97 -9.63 24.83
C SER A 102 -5.61 -9.28 26.28
N PRO A 103 -6.60 -8.98 27.15
CA PRO A 103 -6.33 -8.68 28.55
C PRO A 103 -5.67 -9.86 29.28
N SER A 104 -6.05 -11.10 28.96
CA SER A 104 -5.51 -12.31 29.60
C SER A 104 -4.02 -12.52 29.33
N GLN A 105 -3.53 -12.15 28.14
CA GLN A 105 -2.12 -12.26 27.79
C GLN A 105 -1.35 -10.95 27.96
N SER A 106 -2.05 -9.84 28.25
CA SER A 106 -1.51 -8.48 28.20
C SER A 106 -0.78 -8.16 26.88
N LYS A 107 -1.24 -8.75 25.77
CA LYS A 107 -0.67 -8.56 24.43
C LYS A 107 -1.64 -7.80 23.54
N ARG A 108 -1.10 -6.93 22.69
CA ARG A 108 -1.85 -6.22 21.65
C ARG A 108 -1.17 -6.35 20.30
N VAL A 109 -1.97 -6.26 19.25
CA VAL A 109 -1.53 -6.07 17.87
C VAL A 109 -2.36 -4.96 17.24
N VAL A 110 -1.77 -4.20 16.32
CA VAL A 110 -2.50 -3.29 15.45
C VAL A 110 -2.21 -3.63 14.00
N ILE A 111 -3.26 -3.78 13.20
CA ILE A 111 -3.18 -4.02 11.78
C ILE A 111 -3.75 -2.80 11.08
N VAL A 112 -2.99 -2.19 10.17
CA VAL A 112 -3.44 -1.05 9.38
C VAL A 112 -3.48 -1.44 7.92
N SER A 113 -4.62 -1.24 7.26
CA SER A 113 -4.74 -1.27 5.81
C SER A 113 -4.89 0.16 5.30
N ALA A 114 -3.90 0.62 4.53
CA ALA A 114 -3.86 1.97 3.97
C ALA A 114 -4.11 1.96 2.46
N ASP A 115 -4.90 2.92 1.98
CA ASP A 115 -5.13 3.15 0.56
C ASP A 115 -3.89 3.80 -0.08
N LEU A 116 -2.85 3.00 -0.29
CA LEU A 116 -1.54 3.38 -0.85
C LEU A 116 -1.06 2.31 -1.85
N GLU A 117 -0.02 2.62 -2.62
CA GLU A 117 0.64 1.62 -3.48
C GLU A 117 1.46 0.64 -2.64
N MET A 118 2.26 1.13 -1.69
CA MET A 118 3.01 0.29 -0.76
C MET A 118 3.15 0.97 0.60
N ILE A 119 3.58 0.20 1.60
CA ILE A 119 4.17 0.76 2.81
C ILE A 119 5.69 0.72 2.67
N SER A 120 6.32 1.89 2.51
CA SER A 120 7.78 1.97 2.45
C SER A 120 8.41 1.67 3.82
N GLN A 121 9.67 1.21 3.83
CA GLN A 121 10.42 1.04 5.09
C GLN A 121 10.48 2.35 5.89
N ALA A 122 10.66 3.47 5.19
CA ALA A 122 10.69 4.80 5.79
C ALA A 122 9.39 5.12 6.55
N VAL A 123 8.23 4.85 5.92
CA VAL A 123 6.91 5.04 6.55
C VAL A 123 6.80 4.14 7.77
N LYS A 124 7.16 2.85 7.66
CA LYS A 124 7.10 1.90 8.78
C LYS A 124 7.95 2.35 9.97
N GLN A 125 9.18 2.80 9.74
CA GLN A 125 10.08 3.28 10.79
C GLN A 125 9.53 4.55 11.45
N ALA A 126 9.07 5.52 10.66
CA ALA A 126 8.54 6.78 11.18
C ALA A 126 7.24 6.60 11.98
N VAL A 127 6.33 5.74 11.53
CA VAL A 127 5.10 5.42 12.28
C VAL A 127 5.43 4.81 13.64
N VAL A 128 6.33 3.81 13.68
CA VAL A 128 6.70 3.15 14.94
C VAL A 128 7.40 4.15 15.87
N ALA A 129 8.33 4.96 15.36
CA ALA A 129 9.00 5.99 16.15
C ALA A 129 7.99 6.96 16.80
N ARG A 130 7.04 7.49 16.02
CA ARG A 130 5.99 8.40 16.55
C ARG A 130 5.08 7.75 17.58
N LEU A 131 4.77 6.46 17.42
CA LEU A 131 4.00 5.73 18.42
C LEU A 131 4.81 5.51 19.70
N GLN A 132 6.11 5.27 19.59
CA GLN A 132 7.01 5.10 20.74
C GLN A 132 7.23 6.40 21.51
N GLU A 133 7.27 7.54 20.82
CA GLU A 133 7.30 8.87 21.46
C GLU A 133 6.08 9.08 22.36
N GLN A 134 4.91 8.55 21.99
CA GLN A 134 3.65 8.75 22.75
C GLN A 134 3.38 7.65 23.79
N PHE A 135 3.77 6.40 23.52
CA PHE A 135 3.38 5.24 24.33
C PHE A 135 4.55 4.40 24.83
N GLY A 136 5.79 4.85 24.64
CA GLY A 136 6.98 4.07 24.98
C GLY A 136 7.01 2.73 24.24
N ALA A 137 7.31 1.65 24.96
CA ALA A 137 7.44 0.31 24.36
C ALA A 137 6.11 -0.38 23.99
N LEU A 138 4.97 0.29 24.14
CA LEU A 138 3.64 -0.31 23.91
C LEU A 138 3.42 -0.73 22.45
N TYR A 139 3.97 0.04 21.51
CA TYR A 139 3.92 -0.22 20.08
C TYR A 139 5.33 -0.29 19.53
N ASP A 140 5.65 -1.39 18.85
CA ASP A 140 6.95 -1.61 18.25
C ASP A 140 6.83 -2.32 16.90
N HIS A 141 7.98 -2.68 16.31
CA HIS A 141 7.99 -3.37 15.02
C HIS A 141 7.35 -4.77 15.05
N ARG A 142 7.23 -5.41 16.21
CA ARG A 142 6.71 -6.78 16.38
C ARG A 142 5.18 -6.81 16.43
N ASN A 143 4.54 -5.74 16.90
CA ASN A 143 3.10 -5.70 17.10
C ASN A 143 2.33 -4.66 16.27
N VAL A 144 3.04 -3.86 15.46
CA VAL A 144 2.43 -2.96 14.48
C VAL A 144 2.59 -3.57 13.08
N LEU A 145 1.50 -4.01 12.47
CA LEU A 145 1.47 -4.45 11.06
C LEU A 145 0.87 -3.34 10.20
N LEU A 146 1.61 -2.90 9.18
CA LEU A 146 1.13 -1.93 8.20
C LEU A 146 1.09 -2.61 6.83
N THR A 147 -0.05 -2.50 6.16
CA THR A 147 -0.26 -3.00 4.80
C THR A 147 -0.84 -1.91 3.91
N ALA A 148 -0.67 -2.08 2.61
CA ALA A 148 -1.24 -1.20 1.60
C ALA A 148 -2.19 -2.00 0.70
N THR A 149 -3.21 -1.35 0.16
CA THR A 149 -4.15 -1.96 -0.81
C THR A 149 -3.54 -2.18 -2.19
N HIS A 150 -2.36 -1.59 -2.45
CA HIS A 150 -1.69 -1.60 -3.74
C HIS A 150 -2.47 -0.84 -4.82
N THR A 151 -3.05 0.31 -4.46
CA THR A 151 -3.65 1.22 -5.44
C THR A 151 -2.57 1.99 -6.21
N HIS A 152 -2.71 2.05 -7.54
CA HIS A 152 -1.80 2.79 -8.43
C HIS A 152 -2.26 4.24 -8.70
N SER A 153 -3.17 4.76 -7.85
CA SER A 153 -3.86 6.04 -8.04
C SER A 153 -3.66 6.99 -6.85
N GLY A 154 -2.48 6.97 -6.24
CA GLY A 154 -2.09 7.87 -5.15
C GLY A 154 -0.72 8.51 -5.40
N PRO A 155 -0.45 9.69 -4.80
CA PRO A 155 0.81 10.41 -4.99
C PRO A 155 2.00 9.62 -4.45
N GLY A 156 3.11 9.56 -5.18
CA GLY A 156 4.36 8.88 -4.79
C GLY A 156 5.31 9.73 -3.94
N GLY A 157 6.60 9.36 -3.90
CA GLY A 157 7.63 10.18 -3.25
C GLY A 157 7.83 9.96 -1.75
N TYR A 158 7.24 8.92 -1.15
CA TYR A 158 7.30 8.64 0.29
C TYR A 158 8.23 7.48 0.67
N SER A 159 9.19 7.12 -0.18
CA SER A 159 10.23 6.13 0.11
C SER A 159 11.59 6.81 0.35
N HIS A 160 12.47 6.18 1.12
CA HIS A 160 13.87 6.63 1.24
C HIS A 160 14.82 5.92 0.26
N TYR A 161 14.36 4.90 -0.47
CA TYR A 161 15.16 4.30 -1.54
C TYR A 161 14.86 4.99 -2.86
N PHE A 162 15.92 5.44 -3.54
CA PHE A 162 15.84 6.20 -4.80
C PHE A 162 14.98 5.52 -5.86
N LEU A 163 15.10 4.19 -6.01
CA LEU A 163 14.39 3.42 -7.04
C LEU A 163 12.88 3.71 -7.06
N TYR A 164 12.25 3.80 -5.88
CA TYR A 164 10.81 4.02 -5.75
C TYR A 164 10.38 5.46 -5.99
N ASN A 165 11.33 6.40 -5.99
CA ASN A 165 11.07 7.82 -6.20
C ASN A 165 11.52 8.32 -7.58
N ALA A 166 12.19 7.48 -8.37
CA ALA A 166 12.86 7.89 -9.61
C ALA A 166 11.91 8.57 -10.61
N VAL A 167 10.67 8.08 -10.72
CA VAL A 167 9.64 8.69 -11.60
C VAL A 167 8.87 9.83 -10.94
N SER A 168 8.97 9.95 -9.61
CA SER A 168 8.20 10.90 -8.79
C SER A 168 8.91 12.24 -8.60
N GLY A 169 10.06 12.43 -9.25
CA GLY A 169 10.87 13.65 -9.09
C GLY A 169 11.68 13.70 -7.79
N GLY A 170 11.73 12.59 -7.03
CA GLY A 170 12.46 12.50 -5.77
C GLY A 170 11.56 12.24 -4.56
N PHE A 171 12.11 12.51 -3.37
CA PHE A 171 11.39 12.38 -2.11
C PHE A 171 10.52 13.62 -1.87
N ASP A 172 9.23 13.39 -1.64
CA ASP A 172 8.26 14.41 -1.26
C ASP A 172 8.03 14.33 0.25
N GLN A 173 8.65 15.27 0.97
CA GLN A 173 8.58 15.33 2.42
C GLN A 173 7.17 15.62 2.94
N GLU A 174 6.37 16.40 2.21
CA GLU A 174 5.01 16.75 2.61
C GLU A 174 4.10 15.53 2.49
N ASN A 175 4.15 14.84 1.34
CA ASN A 175 3.37 13.62 1.14
C ASN A 175 3.78 12.52 2.14
N PHE A 176 5.08 12.33 2.35
CA PHE A 176 5.58 11.40 3.38
C PHE A 176 5.00 11.72 4.76
N LYS A 177 5.02 13.00 5.15
CA LYS A 177 4.48 13.43 6.44
C LYS A 177 2.99 13.16 6.55
N VAL A 178 2.19 13.48 5.52
CA VAL A 178 0.75 13.22 5.48
C VAL A 178 0.44 11.74 5.65
N VAL A 179 1.15 10.87 4.94
CA VAL A 179 1.00 9.41 5.03
C VAL A 179 1.29 8.92 6.45
N VAL A 180 2.44 9.30 7.02
CA VAL A 180 2.82 8.85 8.37
C VAL A 180 1.85 9.39 9.42
N ASP A 181 1.50 10.67 9.37
CA ASP A 181 0.59 11.30 10.34
C ASP A 181 -0.81 10.68 10.28
N GLY A 182 -1.33 10.42 9.07
CA GLY A 182 -2.64 9.78 8.91
C GLY A 182 -2.66 8.35 9.44
N ILE A 183 -1.60 7.56 9.20
CA ILE A 183 -1.50 6.20 9.76
C ILE A 183 -1.45 6.27 11.30
N VAL A 184 -0.62 7.15 11.87
CA VAL A 184 -0.52 7.33 13.32
C VAL A 184 -1.88 7.75 13.89
N ALA A 185 -2.55 8.72 13.29
CA ALA A 185 -3.85 9.19 13.74
C ALA A 185 -4.94 8.09 13.69
N ALA A 186 -4.93 7.24 12.66
CA ALA A 186 -5.82 6.08 12.61
C ALA A 186 -5.56 5.10 13.77
N ILE A 187 -4.29 4.83 14.09
CA ILE A 187 -3.92 3.98 15.23
C ILE A 187 -4.31 4.62 16.56
N LEU A 188 -4.12 5.93 16.72
CA LEU A 188 -4.55 6.67 17.91
C LEU A 188 -6.07 6.61 18.11
N GLN A 189 -6.83 6.74 17.03
CA GLN A 189 -8.27 6.58 17.09
C GLN A 189 -8.65 5.16 17.50
N ALA A 190 -8.03 4.13 16.90
CA ALA A 190 -8.26 2.73 17.29
C ALA A 190 -7.90 2.45 18.77
N HIS A 191 -6.84 3.07 19.28
CA HIS A 191 -6.46 2.95 20.69
C HIS A 191 -7.55 3.52 21.62
N ARG A 192 -8.11 4.68 21.26
CA ARG A 192 -9.13 5.37 22.07
C ARG A 192 -10.51 4.72 22.02
N THR A 193 -10.79 3.91 21.00
CA THR A 193 -12.09 3.26 20.78
C THR A 193 -12.12 1.79 21.23
N LEU A 194 -11.12 1.35 22.01
CA LEU A 194 -11.06 0.00 22.57
C LEU A 194 -12.31 -0.33 23.39
N GLN A 195 -12.99 -1.40 23.01
CA GLN A 195 -14.17 -1.91 23.69
C GLN A 195 -14.23 -3.44 23.62
N PRO A 196 -14.94 -4.13 24.54
CA PRO A 196 -15.10 -5.59 24.48
C PRO A 196 -15.70 -6.03 23.13
N GLY A 197 -15.12 -7.06 22.54
CA GLY A 197 -15.53 -7.57 21.23
C GLY A 197 -15.17 -9.04 21.03
N SER A 198 -15.74 -9.63 19.98
CA SER A 198 -15.40 -10.98 19.51
C SER A 198 -14.80 -10.91 18.11
N ILE A 199 -13.88 -11.81 17.82
CA ILE A 199 -13.23 -11.93 16.51
C ILE A 199 -13.72 -13.25 15.90
N LYS A 200 -14.25 -13.19 14.69
CA LYS A 200 -14.73 -14.34 13.93
C LYS A 200 -14.03 -14.37 12.58
N ILE A 201 -13.83 -15.56 12.04
CA ILE A 201 -13.19 -15.77 10.73
C ILE A 201 -14.17 -16.56 9.86
N ALA A 202 -14.25 -16.17 8.59
CA ALA A 202 -15.00 -16.87 7.56
C ALA A 202 -14.16 -16.85 6.27
N GLU A 203 -14.29 -17.92 5.49
CA GLU A 203 -13.55 -18.12 4.24
C GLU A 203 -14.53 -18.51 3.13
N GLY A 204 -14.20 -18.14 1.89
CA GLY A 204 -15.03 -18.41 0.71
C GLY A 204 -14.25 -18.20 -0.58
N GLU A 205 -14.80 -18.71 -1.69
CA GLU A 205 -14.21 -18.59 -3.02
C GLU A 205 -14.74 -17.33 -3.73
N LEU A 206 -13.85 -16.58 -4.37
CA LEU A 206 -14.18 -15.41 -5.18
C LEU A 206 -13.72 -15.63 -6.62
N ILE A 207 -14.67 -15.97 -7.49
CA ILE A 207 -14.47 -16.12 -8.93
C ILE A 207 -14.79 -14.82 -9.67
N ASP A 208 -14.27 -14.68 -10.90
CA ASP A 208 -14.53 -13.56 -11.83
C ASP A 208 -14.09 -12.15 -11.36
N ALA A 209 -13.26 -12.07 -10.31
CA ALA A 209 -12.69 -10.80 -9.81
C ALA A 209 -11.19 -10.62 -10.11
N SER A 210 -10.50 -11.66 -10.61
CA SER A 210 -9.06 -11.61 -10.92
C SER A 210 -8.67 -12.62 -12.01
N LEU A 211 -7.50 -12.41 -12.63
CA LEU A 211 -6.90 -13.30 -13.63
C LEU A 211 -5.39 -13.36 -13.41
N ASN A 212 -4.75 -14.50 -13.69
CA ASN A 212 -3.29 -14.59 -13.70
C ASN A 212 -2.72 -13.87 -14.95
N ARG A 213 -1.73 -13.00 -14.75
CA ARG A 213 -1.09 -12.20 -15.80
C ARG A 213 0.23 -12.79 -16.32
N SER A 214 0.66 -13.97 -15.88
CA SER A 214 1.89 -14.65 -16.31
C SER A 214 1.79 -16.17 -16.24
#